data_AF-S3AEM5-F1
#
_entry.id   AF-S3AEM5-F1
#
_cell.length_a   1.000
_cell.length_b   1.000
_cell.length_c   1.000
_cell.angle_alpha   90.00
_cell.angle_beta   90.00
_cell.angle_gamma   90.00
#
_symmetry.space_group_name_H-M   'P 1'
#
loop_
_entity.id
_entity.type
_entity.pdbx_description
1 polymer ?
#
loop_
_entity_poly.entity_id
_entity_poly.type
_entity_poly.pdbx_seq_one_letter_code
_entity_poly.pdbx_strand_id
1 'polypeptide(L)'
;MKKRKKKISDEALRKLVYLIPARYFYDGIVTSEKARGYQDYIEFQCQTYRATKKRQDWYEVKRLTKEYEEYLQKEVDIKRKLLLFGLLTRDSKERIDVYNLLVKKYHLERWV
;
A
#
# COMPACT_ATOMS: atom_id res chain seq x y z
N MET A 1 8.38 41.33 -10.60
CA MET A 1 8.25 39.97 -11.18
C MET A 1 7.30 39.13 -10.32
N LYS A 2 6.11 38.78 -10.84
CA LYS A 2 5.24 37.78 -10.17
C LYS A 2 5.96 36.43 -10.24
N LYS A 3 6.45 35.90 -9.11
CA LYS A 3 6.93 34.51 -9.01
C LYS A 3 5.79 33.63 -9.55
N ARG A 4 5.98 32.98 -10.71
CA ARG A 4 5.07 31.93 -11.20
C ARG A 4 4.92 30.95 -10.04
N LYS A 5 3.71 30.83 -9.47
CA LYS A 5 3.44 29.82 -8.44
C LYS A 5 3.84 28.48 -9.03
N LYS A 6 4.83 27.81 -8.42
CA LYS A 6 5.40 26.55 -8.90
C LYS A 6 4.29 25.51 -8.83
N LYS A 7 3.67 25.18 -9.96
CA LYS A 7 2.60 24.18 -10.04
C LYS A 7 3.25 22.80 -9.97
N ILE A 8 2.76 21.94 -9.09
CA ILE A 8 3.19 20.53 -9.04
C ILE A 8 2.57 19.81 -10.22
N SER A 9 3.41 19.11 -11.00
CA SER A 9 2.96 18.31 -12.13
C SER A 9 2.23 17.05 -11.66
N ASP A 10 1.32 16.54 -12.49
CA ASP A 10 0.62 15.29 -12.20
C ASP A 10 1.60 14.10 -12.12
N GLU A 11 2.72 14.16 -12.84
CA GLU A 11 3.79 13.17 -12.76
C GLU A 11 4.52 13.20 -11.41
N ALA A 12 4.79 14.39 -10.86
CA ALA A 12 5.36 14.51 -9.52
C ALA A 12 4.41 13.95 -8.45
N LEU A 13 3.09 14.14 -8.60
CA LEU A 13 2.09 13.53 -7.71
C LEU A 13 2.10 12.00 -7.82
N ARG A 14 2.14 11.45 -9.04
CA ARG A 14 2.24 10.00 -9.28
C ARG A 14 3.49 9.45 -8.60
N LYS A 15 4.66 10.04 -8.87
CA LYS A 15 5.93 9.63 -8.25
C LYS A 15 5.83 9.63 -6.72
N LEU A 16 5.31 10.71 -6.14
CA LEU A 16 5.12 10.81 -4.69
C LEU A 16 4.30 9.64 -4.12
N VAL A 17 3.13 9.35 -4.71
CA VAL A 17 2.23 8.31 -4.19
C VAL A 17 2.88 6.92 -4.22
N TYR A 18 3.65 6.62 -5.27
CA TYR A 18 4.36 5.34 -5.39
C TYR A 18 5.64 5.27 -4.54
N LEU A 19 6.23 6.41 -4.16
CA LEU A 19 7.32 6.46 -3.19
C LEU A 19 6.86 6.16 -1.76
N ILE A 20 5.58 6.36 -1.41
CA ILE A 20 5.07 6.04 -0.08
C ILE A 20 5.17 4.51 0.13
N PRO A 21 5.90 4.05 1.16
CA PRO A 21 6.03 2.63 1.46
C PRO A 21 4.69 1.93 1.70
N ALA A 22 4.53 0.72 1.17
CA ALA A 22 3.30 -0.07 1.27
C ALA A 22 2.79 -0.24 2.72
N ARG A 23 3.71 -0.34 3.69
CA ARG A 23 3.39 -0.46 5.12
C ARG A 23 2.47 0.66 5.66
N TYR A 24 2.51 1.86 5.08
CA TYR A 24 1.65 2.96 5.50
C TYR A 24 0.22 2.85 4.98
N PHE A 25 -0.06 1.90 4.09
CA PHE A 25 -1.39 1.63 3.55
C PHE A 25 -2.03 0.40 4.21
N TYR A 26 -1.26 -0.44 4.90
CA TYR A 26 -1.73 -1.66 5.55
C TYR A 26 -2.69 -1.41 6.72
N ASP A 27 -2.67 -0.21 7.30
CA ASP A 27 -3.62 0.15 8.34
C ASP A 27 -5.07 -0.04 7.85
N GLY A 28 -5.88 -0.72 8.66
CA GLY A 28 -7.23 -1.18 8.30
C GLY A 28 -7.32 -2.32 7.28
N ILE A 29 -6.29 -2.60 6.45
CA ILE A 29 -6.30 -3.75 5.52
C ILE A 29 -6.04 -5.03 6.30
N VAL A 30 -4.97 -5.06 7.10
CA VAL A 30 -4.51 -6.26 7.82
C VAL A 30 -5.48 -6.70 8.91
N THR A 31 -6.34 -5.78 9.36
CA THR A 31 -7.43 -6.02 10.32
C THR A 31 -8.78 -6.16 9.63
N SER A 32 -8.84 -6.25 8.29
CA SER A 32 -10.07 -6.59 7.59
C SER A 32 -10.46 -8.04 7.84
N GLU A 33 -11.76 -8.34 7.73
CA GLU A 33 -12.27 -9.71 7.83
C GLU A 33 -11.59 -10.65 6.83
N LYS A 34 -11.41 -10.18 5.59
CA LYS A 34 -10.76 -10.94 4.53
C LYS A 34 -9.27 -11.22 4.83
N ALA A 35 -8.53 -10.24 5.35
CA ALA A 35 -7.14 -10.45 5.75
C ALA A 35 -7.02 -11.44 6.92
N ARG A 36 -7.91 -11.33 7.92
CA ARG A 36 -7.98 -12.30 9.02
C ARG A 36 -8.27 -13.71 8.52
N GLY A 37 -9.22 -13.87 7.60
CA GLY A 37 -9.51 -15.18 7.00
C GLY A 37 -8.29 -15.84 6.32
N TYR A 38 -7.47 -15.05 5.62
CA TYR A 38 -6.19 -15.56 5.09
C TYR A 38 -5.22 -15.94 6.20
N GLN A 39 -5.05 -15.08 7.22
CA GLN A 39 -4.13 -15.32 8.34
C GLN A 39 -4.51 -16.61 9.09
N ASP A 40 -5.78 -16.74 9.46
CA ASP A 40 -6.32 -17.90 10.17
C ASP A 40 -6.13 -19.19 9.37
N TYR A 41 -6.40 -19.15 8.06
CA TYR A 41 -6.26 -20.33 7.22
C TYR A 41 -4.79 -20.72 6.96
N ILE A 42 -3.90 -19.73 6.80
CA ILE A 42 -2.45 -19.96 6.74
C ILE A 42 -1.96 -20.59 8.04
N GLU A 43 -2.41 -20.10 9.19
CA GLU A 43 -2.04 -20.66 10.50
C GLU A 43 -2.51 -22.11 10.63
N PHE A 44 -3.79 -22.38 10.32
CA PHE A 44 -4.34 -23.73 10.30
C PHE A 44 -3.52 -24.69 9.41
N GLN A 45 -3.16 -24.25 8.21
CA GLN A 45 -2.36 -25.08 7.30
C GLN A 45 -0.91 -25.25 7.77
N CYS A 46 -0.32 -24.25 8.43
CA CYS A 46 0.99 -24.39 9.06
C CYS A 46 0.96 -25.42 10.20
N GLN A 47 -0.08 -25.43 11.02
CA GLN A 47 -0.28 -26.43 12.08
C GLN A 47 -0.47 -27.83 11.47
N THR A 48 -1.27 -27.94 10.42
CA THR A 48 -1.49 -29.20 9.67
C THR A 48 -0.18 -29.74 9.11
N TYR A 49 0.58 -28.92 8.38
CA TYR A 49 1.91 -29.32 7.87
C TYR A 49 2.86 -29.72 9.00
N ARG A 50 2.85 -29.02 10.14
CA ARG A 50 3.70 -29.38 11.29
C ARG A 50 3.37 -30.78 11.84
N ALA A 51 2.10 -31.17 11.83
CA ALA A 51 1.64 -32.48 12.29
C ALA A 51 1.91 -33.59 11.27
N THR A 52 1.64 -33.35 9.99
CA THR A 52 1.71 -34.39 8.95
C THR A 52 3.09 -34.52 8.30
N LYS A 53 3.86 -33.42 8.26
CA LYS A 53 5.10 -33.24 7.48
C LYS A 53 4.96 -33.56 5.98
N LYS A 54 3.74 -33.59 5.44
CA LYS A 54 3.51 -33.91 4.03
C LYS A 54 3.89 -32.74 3.14
N ARG A 55 4.50 -33.06 1.98
CA ARG A 55 4.91 -32.06 0.98
C ARG A 55 3.72 -31.28 0.39
N GLN A 56 2.55 -31.92 0.28
CA GLN A 56 1.33 -31.30 -0.21
C GLN A 56 0.87 -30.15 0.70
N ASP A 57 0.85 -30.37 2.01
CA ASP A 57 0.46 -29.35 3.00
C ASP A 57 1.44 -28.17 2.99
N TRP A 58 2.73 -28.42 2.76
CA TRP A 58 3.71 -27.35 2.56
C TRP A 58 3.44 -26.52 1.29
N TYR A 59 3.05 -27.16 0.20
CA TYR A 59 2.67 -26.44 -1.02
C TYR A 59 1.43 -25.59 -0.81
N GLU A 60 0.47 -26.07 -0.03
CA GLU A 60 -0.71 -25.31 0.32
C GLU A 60 -0.37 -24.06 1.15
N VAL A 61 0.49 -24.18 2.17
CA VAL A 61 1.00 -23.01 2.93
C VAL A 61 1.65 -21.97 2.01
N LYS A 62 2.49 -22.41 1.07
CA LYS A 62 3.14 -21.51 0.11
C LYS A 62 2.12 -20.82 -0.80
N ARG A 63 1.14 -21.58 -1.32
CA ARG A 63 0.08 -21.04 -2.17
C ARG A 63 -0.71 -19.97 -1.43
N LEU A 64 -1.15 -20.26 -0.21
CA LEU A 64 -1.94 -19.33 0.61
C LEU A 64 -1.15 -18.08 1.00
N THR A 65 0.13 -18.23 1.35
CA THR A 65 1.00 -17.09 1.66
C THR A 65 1.10 -16.15 0.45
N LYS A 66 1.33 -16.71 -0.74
CA LYS A 66 1.41 -15.93 -1.98
C LYS A 66 0.09 -15.23 -2.30
N GLU A 67 -1.05 -15.92 -2.17
CA GLU A 67 -2.36 -15.31 -2.39
C GLU A 67 -2.65 -14.17 -1.42
N TYR A 68 -2.25 -14.31 -0.16
CA TYR A 68 -2.37 -13.25 0.82
C TYR A 68 -1.49 -12.03 0.49
N GLU A 69 -0.24 -12.25 0.07
CA GLU A 69 0.66 -11.18 -0.38
C GLU A 69 0.10 -10.44 -1.62
N GLU A 70 -0.43 -11.18 -2.59
CA GLU A 70 -1.08 -10.60 -3.78
C GLU A 70 -2.33 -9.81 -3.41
N TYR A 71 -3.12 -10.30 -2.46
CA TYR A 71 -4.27 -9.57 -1.92
C TYR A 71 -3.82 -8.24 -1.29
N LEU A 72 -2.83 -8.26 -0.39
CA LEU A 72 -2.31 -7.06 0.24
C LEU A 72 -1.79 -6.05 -0.79
N GLN A 73 -1.06 -6.51 -1.81
CA GLN A 73 -0.57 -5.63 -2.87
C GLN A 73 -1.69 -4.95 -3.65
N LYS A 74 -2.76 -5.69 -3.99
CA LYS A 74 -3.94 -5.14 -4.68
C LYS A 74 -4.62 -4.05 -3.85
N GLU A 75 -4.82 -4.30 -2.55
CA GLU A 75 -5.42 -3.32 -1.64
C GLU A 75 -4.56 -2.06 -1.50
N VAL A 76 -3.24 -2.20 -1.41
CA VAL A 76 -2.31 -1.06 -1.39
C VAL A 76 -2.38 -0.26 -2.69
N ASP A 77 -2.44 -0.92 -3.85
CA ASP A 77 -2.53 -0.25 -5.14
C ASP A 77 -3.86 0.53 -5.28
N ILE A 78 -4.97 -0.04 -4.81
CA ILE A 78 -6.26 0.66 -4.74
C ILE A 78 -6.14 1.91 -3.88
N LYS A 79 -5.59 1.81 -2.66
CA LYS A 79 -5.42 2.99 -1.78
C LYS A 79 -4.50 4.05 -2.37
N ARG A 80 -3.44 3.65 -3.08
CA ARG A 80 -2.57 4.58 -3.83
C ARG A 80 -3.34 5.31 -4.92
N LYS A 81 -4.13 4.59 -5.73
CA LYS A 81 -4.97 5.18 -6.78
C LYS A 81 -5.98 6.17 -6.19
N LEU A 82 -6.62 5.84 -5.08
CA LEU A 82 -7.54 6.72 -4.37
C LEU A 82 -6.84 7.99 -3.84
N LEU A 83 -5.64 7.84 -3.24
CA LEU A 83 -4.84 8.98 -2.80
C LEU A 83 -4.46 9.89 -3.98
N LEU A 84 -3.99 9.31 -5.09
CA LEU A 84 -3.64 10.06 -6.29
C LEU A 84 -4.84 10.81 -6.85
N PHE A 85 -6.00 10.14 -6.95
CA PHE A 85 -7.24 10.77 -7.39
C PHE A 85 -7.60 11.97 -6.52
N GLY A 86 -7.57 11.81 -5.19
CA GLY A 86 -7.85 12.89 -4.24
C GLY A 86 -6.84 14.04 -4.28
N LEU A 87 -5.61 13.83 -4.76
CA LEU A 87 -4.62 14.89 -4.99
C LEU A 87 -4.90 15.63 -6.32
N LEU A 88 -5.33 14.91 -7.34
CA LEU A 88 -5.62 15.47 -8.67
C LEU A 88 -6.89 16.32 -8.69
N THR A 89 -7.88 16.02 -7.84
CA THR A 89 -9.12 16.81 -7.73
C THR A 89 -8.95 18.13 -6.96
N ARG A 90 -7.83 18.32 -6.27
CA ARG A 90 -7.54 19.55 -5.51
C ARG A 90 -7.10 20.71 -6.40
N ASP A 91 -7.39 21.92 -5.95
CA ASP A 91 -6.85 23.13 -6.56
C ASP A 91 -5.32 23.21 -6.39
N SER A 92 -4.69 24.12 -7.15
CA SER A 92 -3.23 24.19 -7.21
C SER A 92 -2.56 24.56 -5.88
N LYS A 93 -3.20 25.36 -5.02
CA LYS A 93 -2.64 25.74 -3.72
C LYS A 93 -2.73 24.56 -2.76
N GLU A 94 -3.92 23.99 -2.61
CA GLU A 94 -4.13 22.83 -1.73
C GLU A 94 -3.26 21.64 -2.13
N ARG A 95 -3.12 21.39 -3.43
CA ARG A 95 -2.26 20.33 -3.95
C ARG A 95 -0.81 20.47 -3.50
N ILE A 96 -0.27 21.69 -3.49
CA ILE A 96 1.09 21.98 -3.01
C ILE A 96 1.19 21.73 -1.51
N ASP A 97 0.21 22.21 -0.74
CA ASP A 97 0.21 22.08 0.71
C ASP A 97 0.13 20.61 1.13
N VAL A 98 -0.76 19.83 0.52
CA VAL A 98 -0.90 18.39 0.79
C VAL A 98 0.32 17.61 0.29
N TYR A 99 0.89 17.95 -0.87
CA TYR A 99 2.12 17.32 -1.34
C TYR A 99 3.24 17.48 -0.31
N ASN A 100 3.51 18.71 0.13
CA ASN A 100 4.56 18.98 1.11
C ASN A 100 4.30 18.28 2.45
N LEU A 101 3.03 18.23 2.88
CA LEU A 101 2.61 17.48 4.05
C LEU A 101 2.96 15.99 3.91
N LEU A 102 2.64 15.37 2.78
CA LEU A 102 2.91 13.94 2.53
C LEU A 102 4.41 13.66 2.45
N VAL A 103 5.19 14.54 1.79
CA VAL A 103 6.65 14.43 1.73
C VAL A 103 7.23 14.41 3.14
N LYS A 104 6.83 15.35 3.98
CA LYS A 104 7.30 15.45 5.38
C LYS A 104 6.81 14.27 6.23
N LYS A 105 5.53 13.90 6.11
CA LYS A 105 4.91 12.81 6.87
C LYS A 105 5.60 11.47 6.62
N TYR A 106 6.03 11.22 5.39
CA TYR A 106 6.64 9.94 5.00
C TYR A 106 8.16 10.01 4.82
N HIS A 107 8.79 11.11 5.22
CA HIS A 107 10.24 11.34 5.15
C HIS A 107 10.83 11.12 3.74
N LEU A 108 10.16 11.69 2.73
CA LEU A 108 10.48 11.51 1.32
C LEU A 108 11.36 12.63 0.75
N GLU A 109 11.86 13.57 1.55
CA GLU A 109 12.54 14.79 1.11
C GLU A 109 13.73 14.54 0.17
N ARG A 110 14.41 13.40 0.31
CA ARG A 110 15.56 13.01 -0.54
C ARG A 110 15.18 12.32 -1.85
N TRP A 111 13.91 11.95 -2.01
CA TRP A 111 13.45 11.07 -3.08
C TRP A 111 12.59 11.78 -4.13
N VAL A 112 12.01 12.93 -3.78
CA VAL A 112 11.04 13.65 -4.61
C VAL A 112 11.68 14.77 -5.39
#